data_AF-A0A6B3ETC9-F1
#
_entry.id   AF-A0A6B3ETC9-F1
#
_cell.length_a   1.000
_cell.length_b   1.000
_cell.length_c   1.000
_cell.angle_alpha   90.00
_cell.angle_beta   90.00
_cell.angle_gamma   90.00
#
_symmetry.space_group_name_H-M   'P 1'
#
loop_
_entity.id
_entity.type
_entity.pdbx_description
1 polymer ?
#
loop_
_entity_poly.entity_id
_entity_poly.type
_entity_poly.pdbx_seq_one_letter_code
_entity_poly.pdbx_strand_id
1 'polypeptide(L)'
;MHDVQDGDPDIHWPSGFAPGLAHGFCHAHTVVRAPASRVFARLLDVGSWPLWVPGVERVRFGAPQNTFELWLGEDRFEVIVGEQVPHSRLGWSGIG
;
A
#
# COMPACT_ATOMS: atom_id res chain seq x y z
N MET A 1 9.70 -18.98 -19.73
CA MET A 1 10.44 -17.71 -19.66
C MET A 1 9.44 -16.70 -19.14
N HIS A 2 9.36 -16.54 -17.81
CA HIS A 2 8.34 -15.70 -17.16
C HIS A 2 8.88 -14.27 -17.02
N ASP A 3 7.99 -13.33 -17.24
CA ASP A 3 8.20 -11.89 -17.26
C ASP A 3 8.59 -11.37 -15.86
N VAL A 4 9.89 -11.17 -15.62
CA VAL A 4 10.45 -10.63 -14.35
C VAL A 4 10.84 -9.15 -14.51
N GLN A 5 10.37 -8.48 -15.58
CA GLN A 5 10.88 -7.15 -15.95
C GLN A 5 9.85 -6.02 -15.81
N ASP A 6 8.60 -6.32 -15.45
CA ASP A 6 7.51 -5.32 -15.41
C ASP A 6 7.43 -4.57 -14.08
N GLY A 7 8.57 -4.06 -13.61
CA GLY A 7 8.59 -3.08 -12.53
C GLY A 7 8.29 -1.71 -13.10
N ASP A 8 7.18 -1.10 -12.69
CA ASP A 8 6.89 0.30 -13.01
C ASP A 8 8.10 1.16 -12.55
N PRO A 9 8.76 1.90 -13.47
CA PRO A 9 9.98 2.65 -13.14
C PRO A 9 9.76 3.74 -12.09
N ASP A 10 8.51 4.16 -11.87
CA ASP A 10 8.16 5.13 -10.85
C ASP A 10 7.97 4.50 -9.46
N ILE A 11 8.00 3.16 -9.31
CA ILE A 11 7.92 2.50 -8.00
C ILE A 11 9.32 2.29 -7.40
N HIS A 12 9.54 2.91 -6.24
CA HIS A 12 10.76 2.74 -5.46
C HIS A 12 10.69 1.51 -4.55
N TRP A 13 11.16 0.37 -5.05
CA TRP A 13 11.21 -0.86 -4.27
C TRP A 13 12.30 -0.81 -3.18
N PRO A 14 11.95 -1.07 -1.91
CA PRO A 14 12.95 -1.31 -0.87
C PRO A 14 13.84 -2.51 -1.21
N SER A 15 15.04 -2.56 -0.63
CA SER A 15 15.97 -3.67 -0.84
C SER A 15 15.31 -5.02 -0.48
N GLY A 16 15.41 -5.99 -1.39
CA GLY A 16 14.80 -7.32 -1.23
C GLY A 16 13.32 -7.43 -1.63
N PHE A 17 12.65 -6.32 -1.96
CA PHE A 17 11.23 -6.31 -2.34
C PHE A 17 10.98 -6.02 -3.82
N ALA A 18 12.03 -5.90 -4.63
CA ALA A 18 11.87 -5.80 -6.09
C ALA A 18 11.19 -7.07 -6.64
N PRO A 19 10.42 -6.99 -7.74
CA PRO A 19 9.65 -8.11 -8.29
C PRO A 19 10.43 -9.42 -8.48
N GLY A 20 11.70 -9.33 -8.89
CA GLY A 20 12.58 -10.49 -9.09
C GLY A 20 13.27 -11.02 -7.82
N LEU A 21 13.12 -10.35 -6.68
CA LEU A 21 13.73 -10.71 -5.40
C LEU A 21 12.71 -11.14 -4.34
N ALA A 22 11.46 -10.69 -4.47
CA ALA A 22 10.39 -11.03 -3.55
C ALA A 22 9.98 -12.50 -3.67
N HIS A 23 9.51 -13.09 -2.57
CA HIS A 23 8.96 -14.45 -2.55
C HIS A 23 7.69 -14.60 -3.41
N GLY A 24 6.96 -13.51 -3.59
CA GLY A 24 5.79 -13.42 -4.47
C GLY A 24 5.60 -11.97 -4.90
N PHE A 25 5.08 -11.79 -6.12
CA PHE A 25 4.84 -10.48 -6.70
C PHE A 25 3.48 -10.46 -7.40
N CYS A 26 2.72 -9.40 -7.16
CA CYS A 26 1.49 -9.10 -7.88
C CYS A 26 1.49 -7.64 -8.33
N HIS A 27 0.97 -7.39 -9.53
CA HIS A 27 0.83 -6.06 -10.11
C HIS A 27 -0.59 -5.92 -10.67
N ALA A 28 -1.25 -4.82 -10.33
CA ALA A 28 -2.53 -4.41 -10.90
C ALA A 28 -2.52 -2.90 -11.19
N HIS A 29 -3.17 -2.49 -12.27
CA HIS A 29 -3.38 -1.09 -12.62
C HIS A 29 -4.82 -0.84 -13.05
N THR A 30 -5.29 0.39 -12.86
CA THR A 30 -6.62 0.83 -13.34
C THR A 30 -6.65 2.33 -13.56
N VAL A 31 -7.58 2.81 -14.39
CA VAL A 31 -7.80 4.23 -14.62
C VAL A 31 -8.95 4.72 -13.75
N VAL A 32 -8.64 5.63 -12.82
CA VAL A 32 -9.66 6.31 -12.00
C VAL A 32 -9.97 7.67 -12.62
N ARG A 33 -11.23 7.88 -13.02
CA ARG A 33 -11.70 9.16 -13.59
C ARG A 33 -11.93 10.22 -12.51
N ALA A 34 -10.87 10.64 -11.83
CA ALA A 34 -10.88 11.68 -10.80
C ALA A 34 -9.53 12.41 -10.74
N PRO A 35 -9.46 13.63 -10.18
CA PRO A 35 -8.19 14.29 -9.91
C PRO A 35 -7.30 13.46 -8.97
N ALA A 36 -6.00 13.38 -9.25
CA ALA A 36 -5.04 12.65 -8.43
C ALA A 36 -5.09 13.08 -6.95
N SER A 37 -5.30 14.37 -6.67
CA SER A 37 -5.44 14.87 -5.31
C SER A 37 -6.59 14.22 -4.54
N ARG A 38 -7.74 13.94 -5.19
CA ARG A 38 -8.86 13.24 -4.55
C ARG A 38 -8.56 11.75 -4.34
N VAL A 39 -7.91 11.11 -5.31
CA VAL A 39 -7.52 9.70 -5.20
C VAL A 39 -6.57 9.52 -4.03
N PHE A 40 -5.50 10.31 -3.97
CA PHE A 40 -4.52 10.23 -2.90
C PHE A 40 -5.08 10.64 -1.54
N ALA A 41 -5.98 11.64 -1.47
CA ALA A 41 -6.67 11.95 -0.22
C ALA A 41 -7.46 10.75 0.31
N ARG A 42 -8.10 9.97 -0.57
CA ARG A 42 -8.83 8.74 -0.17
C ARG A 42 -7.88 7.62 0.25
N LEU A 43 -6.76 7.43 -0.45
CA LEU A 43 -5.75 6.44 -0.09
C LEU A 43 -5.12 6.74 1.28
N LEU A 44 -4.83 8.02 1.56
CA LEU A 44 -4.21 8.47 2.81
C LEU A 44 -5.17 8.51 4.00
N ASP A 45 -6.48 8.50 3.77
CA ASP A 45 -7.50 8.40 4.82
C ASP A 45 -7.66 6.94 5.28
N VAL A 46 -6.61 6.43 5.93
CA VAL A 46 -6.51 5.02 6.39
C VAL A 46 -7.67 4.66 7.32
N GLY A 47 -8.16 5.59 8.13
CA GLY A 47 -9.27 5.36 9.06
C GLY A 47 -10.57 5.00 8.36
N SER A 48 -10.71 5.40 7.09
CA SER A 48 -11.88 5.09 6.26
C SER A 48 -11.76 3.77 5.49
N TRP A 49 -10.60 3.10 5.47
CA TRP A 49 -10.37 1.90 4.67
C TRP A 49 -11.41 0.79 4.89
N PRO A 50 -11.87 0.48 6.13
CA PRO A 50 -12.92 -0.53 6.34
C PRO A 50 -14.23 -0.27 5.59
N LEU A 51 -14.45 0.96 5.11
CA LEU A 51 -15.67 1.34 4.39
C LEU A 51 -15.60 1.03 2.89
N TRP A 52 -14.43 0.76 2.33
CA TRP A 52 -14.28 0.64 0.86
C TRP A 52 -13.17 -0.28 0.37
N VAL A 53 -12.22 -0.68 1.22
CA VAL A 53 -11.18 -1.66 0.89
C VAL A 53 -11.70 -3.05 1.26
N PRO A 54 -11.92 -3.95 0.29
CA PRO A 54 -12.40 -5.29 0.59
C PRO A 54 -11.43 -6.03 1.52
N GLY A 55 -11.98 -6.74 2.52
CA GLY A 55 -11.21 -7.55 3.46
C GLY A 55 -10.60 -6.77 4.63
N VAL A 56 -10.54 -5.44 4.58
CA VAL A 56 -10.11 -4.62 5.72
C VAL A 56 -11.25 -4.50 6.73
N GLU A 57 -11.06 -5.05 7.91
CA GLU A 57 -12.10 -5.07 8.96
C GLU A 57 -11.93 -3.94 9.97
N ARG A 58 -10.69 -3.58 10.28
CA ARG A 58 -10.37 -2.60 11.31
C ARG A 58 -9.02 -1.94 11.03
N VAL A 59 -8.94 -0.66 11.42
CA VAL A 59 -7.70 0.10 11.49
C VAL A 59 -7.57 0.67 12.90
N ARG A 60 -6.38 0.58 13.51
CA ARG A 60 -6.07 1.24 14.77
C ARG A 60 -4.80 2.07 14.62
N PHE A 61 -4.91 3.36 14.88
CA PHE A 61 -3.76 4.25 14.91
C PHE A 61 -3.00 4.11 16.24
N GLY A 62 -1.69 3.94 16.14
CA GLY A 62 -0.78 3.91 17.29
C GLY A 62 0.17 5.10 17.29
N ALA A 63 1.12 5.09 18.22
CA ALA A 63 2.32 5.90 18.13
C ALA A 63 3.47 4.98 17.68
N PRO A 64 4.34 5.38 16.73
CA PRO A 64 4.50 6.71 16.10
C PRO A 64 3.50 7.05 14.97
N GLN A 65 3.43 8.33 14.59
CA GLN A 65 2.45 8.89 13.65
C GLN A 65 2.44 8.26 12.23
N ASN A 66 3.52 7.59 11.84
CA ASN A 66 3.64 6.92 10.54
C ASN A 66 3.31 5.42 10.61
N THR A 67 2.72 4.96 11.71
CA THR A 67 2.36 3.56 11.93
C THR A 67 0.91 3.39 12.31
N PHE A 68 0.33 2.26 11.90
CA PHE A 68 -1.01 1.85 12.28
C PHE A 68 -1.11 0.33 12.23
N GLU A 69 -2.09 -0.23 12.93
CA GLU A 69 -2.44 -1.64 12.80
C GLU A 69 -3.64 -1.81 11.87
N LEU A 70 -3.58 -2.87 11.07
CA LEU A 70 -4.58 -3.23 10.08
C LEU A 70 -5.00 -4.68 10.31
N TRP A 71 -6.31 -4.92 10.33
CA TRP A 71 -6.88 -6.27 10.33
C TRP A 71 -7.42 -6.59 8.94
N LEU A 72 -6.87 -7.63 8.32
CA LEU A 72 -7.33 -8.21 7.05
C LEU A 72 -7.86 -9.62 7.33
N GLY A 73 -9.18 -9.78 7.41
CA GLY A 73 -9.78 -11.00 7.94
C GLY A 73 -9.29 -11.29 9.36
N GLU A 74 -8.79 -12.50 9.60
CA GLU A 74 -8.26 -12.92 10.91
C GLU A 74 -6.82 -12.43 11.17
N ASP A 75 -6.11 -11.96 10.14
CA ASP A 75 -4.71 -11.56 10.22
C ASP A 75 -4.56 -10.10 10.67
N ARG A 76 -3.58 -9.85 11.54
CA ARG A 76 -3.22 -8.51 12.03
C ARG A 76 -1.82 -8.14 11.57
N PHE A 77 -1.72 -6.98 10.92
CA PHE A 77 -0.46 -6.40 10.47
C PHE A 77 -0.18 -5.09 11.19
N GLU A 78 1.06 -4.90 11.62
CA GLU A 78 1.62 -3.57 11.89
C GLU A 78 2.09 -2.98 10.55
N VAL A 79 1.60 -1.79 10.22
CA VAL A 79 1.90 -1.12 8.97
C VAL A 79 2.74 0.11 9.24
N ILE A 80 3.81 0.27 8.46
CA ILE A 80 4.72 1.42 8.49
C ILE A 80 4.67 2.11 7.13
N VAL A 81 4.35 3.40 7.11
CA VAL A 81 4.43 4.23 5.91
C VAL A 81 5.89 4.61 5.66
N GLY A 82 6.43 4.17 4.53
CA GLY A 82 7.84 4.35 4.15
C GLY A 82 8.06 5.39 3.05
N GLU A 83 7.08 5.62 2.18
CA GLU A 83 7.12 6.66 1.16
C GLU A 83 5.76 7.38 1.07
N GLN A 84 5.79 8.70 1.03
CA GLN A 84 4.61 9.51 0.74
C GLN A 84 5.03 10.75 -0.06
N VAL A 85 4.65 10.76 -1.33
CA VAL A 85 4.90 11.87 -2.25
C VAL A 85 3.54 12.39 -2.72
N PRO A 86 3.23 13.67 -2.49
CA PRO A 86 1.91 14.21 -2.79
C PRO A 86 1.43 13.85 -4.20
N HIS A 87 0.25 13.25 -4.26
CA HIS A 87 -0.51 12.99 -5.49
C HIS A 87 0.19 12.11 -6.53
N SER A 88 1.25 11.39 -6.13
CA SER A 88 2.09 10.62 -7.06
C SER A 88 2.52 9.27 -6.51
N ARG A 89 2.98 9.18 -5.25
CA ARG A 89 3.44 7.90 -4.67
C ARG A 89 3.07 7.72 -3.21
N LEU A 90 2.71 6.49 -2.86
CA LEU A 90 2.46 6.04 -1.50
C LEU A 90 3.03 4.62 -1.39
N GLY A 91 3.92 4.40 -0.42
CA GLY A 91 4.53 3.11 -0.15
C GLY A 91 4.47 2.80 1.34
N TRP A 92 4.07 1.58 1.67
CA TRP A 92 4.00 1.10 3.05
C TRP A 92 4.41 -0.37 3.12
N SER A 93 4.85 -0.80 4.30
CA SER A 93 5.22 -2.18 4.60
C SER A 93 4.33 -2.71 5.71
N GLY A 94 3.79 -3.92 5.55
CA GLY A 94 3.08 -4.65 6.60
C GLY A 94 3.98 -5.70 7.25
N ILE A 95 3.94 -5.80 8.57
CA ILE A 95 4.67 -6.77 9.40
C ILE A 95 3.62 -7.55 10.19
N GLY A 96 3.57 -8.88 10.01
CA GLY A 96 2.58 -9.77 10.60
C GLY A 96 3.08 -11.20 10.66
#